data_AF-Q0A6Q2-F1
#
_entry.id   AF-Q0A6Q2-F1
#
_cell.length_a   1.000
_cell.length_b   1.000
_cell.length_c   1.000
_cell.angle_alpha   90.00
_cell.angle_beta   90.00
_cell.angle_gamma   90.00
#
_symmetry.space_group_name_H-M   'P 1'
#
loop_
_entity.id
_entity.type
_entity.pdbx_description
1 polymer ?
#
loop_
_entity_poly.entity_id
_entity_poly.type
_entity_poly.pdbx_seq_one_letter_code
_entity_poly.pdbx_strand_id
1 'polypeptide(L)'
;MTREGVVMDEWITRERKNLTQLAQRVLLKANLLVGLTTLALIVGFYLAAEAMEIPFGIVVSVLLFLMLLGPPLYTLLVHSVRGPLWRRAVAGRIRRLRAIGFLTSYVDTLGEQTLARLPDEPRQTLDRALEQEREGRLPPTHLYADALFIALAVDAETSARLPRRQRQGDHS
;
A
#
# COMPACT_ATOMS: atom_id res chain seq x y z
N MET A 1 -15.92 -2.23 -30.86
CA MET A 1 -15.92 -1.66 -29.51
C MET A 1 -17.27 -0.98 -29.29
N THR A 2 -18.08 -1.49 -28.36
CA THR A 2 -19.37 -0.90 -28.01
C THR A 2 -19.16 0.31 -27.10
N ARG A 3 -20.05 1.30 -27.16
CA ARG A 3 -19.99 2.52 -26.34
C ARG A 3 -19.93 2.21 -24.83
N GLU A 4 -20.47 1.06 -24.42
CA GLU A 4 -20.43 0.54 -23.05
C GLU A 4 -19.03 0.12 -22.59
N GLY A 5 -18.21 -0.45 -23.48
CA GLY A 5 -16.83 -0.84 -23.16
C GLY A 5 -15.96 0.37 -22.80
N VAL A 6 -16.09 1.46 -23.57
CA VAL A 6 -15.35 2.70 -23.33
C VAL A 6 -15.71 3.33 -21.98
N VAL A 7 -16.99 3.34 -21.62
CA VAL A 7 -17.46 3.88 -20.33
C VAL A 7 -16.96 3.02 -19.14
N MET A 8 -16.91 1.70 -19.30
CA MET A 8 -16.40 0.80 -18.27
C MET A 8 -14.89 1.01 -18.06
N ASP A 9 -14.11 1.11 -19.14
CA ASP A 9 -12.66 1.30 -19.08
C ASP A 9 -12.28 2.65 -18.45
N GLU A 10 -13.01 3.72 -18.79
CA GLU A 10 -12.84 5.04 -18.15
C GLU A 10 -13.15 5.00 -16.66
N TRP A 11 -14.21 4.27 -16.28
CA TRP A 11 -14.60 4.11 -14.88
C TRP A 11 -13.55 3.33 -14.09
N ILE A 12 -13.05 2.20 -14.61
CA ILE A 12 -11.99 1.39 -13.98
C ILE A 12 -10.74 2.25 -13.79
N THR A 13 -10.33 2.99 -14.83
CA THR A 13 -9.16 3.88 -14.78
C THR A 13 -9.31 4.96 -13.71
N ARG A 14 -10.50 5.55 -13.59
CA ARG A 14 -10.79 6.56 -12.57
C ARG A 14 -10.75 5.98 -11.16
N GLU A 15 -11.35 4.81 -10.94
CA GLU A 15 -11.37 4.19 -9.61
C GLU A 15 -9.99 3.68 -9.21
N ARG A 16 -9.22 3.12 -10.16
CA ARG A 16 -7.80 2.82 -9.99
C ARG A 16 -7.02 4.05 -9.49
N LYS A 17 -7.18 5.20 -10.16
CA LYS A 17 -6.52 6.46 -9.73
C LYS A 17 -6.93 6.87 -8.32
N ASN A 18 -8.21 6.76 -7.99
CA ASN A 18 -8.72 7.06 -6.64
C ASN A 18 -8.09 6.13 -5.58
N LEU A 19 -8.00 4.84 -5.86
CA LEU A 19 -7.43 3.84 -4.97
C LEU A 19 -5.92 4.03 -4.80
N THR A 20 -5.18 4.35 -5.86
CA THR A 20 -3.76 4.68 -5.78
C THR A 20 -3.53 5.93 -4.93
N GLN A 21 -4.33 6.99 -5.13
CA GLN A 21 -4.26 8.19 -4.29
C GLN A 21 -4.58 7.87 -2.82
N LEU A 22 -5.56 6.99 -2.57
CA LEU A 22 -5.89 6.54 -1.22
C LEU A 22 -4.73 5.78 -0.58
N ALA A 23 -4.08 4.87 -1.33
CA ALA A 23 -2.93 4.11 -0.88
C ALA A 23 -1.74 5.03 -0.54
N GLN A 24 -1.50 6.07 -1.36
CA GLN A 24 -0.49 7.09 -1.09
C GLN A 24 -0.81 7.92 0.16
N ARG A 25 -2.07 8.34 0.34
CA ARG A 25 -2.51 9.05 1.56
C ARG A 25 -2.33 8.19 2.81
N VAL A 26 -2.63 6.90 2.72
CA VAL A 26 -2.42 5.94 3.82
C VAL A 26 -0.93 5.80 4.14
N LEU A 27 -0.07 5.69 3.12
CA LEU A 27 1.38 5.66 3.32
C LEU A 27 1.89 6.93 4.00
N LEU A 28 1.43 8.11 3.54
CA LEU A 28 1.79 9.39 4.14
C LEU A 28 1.34 9.47 5.61
N LYS A 29 0.11 9.04 5.91
CA LYS A 29 -0.40 8.98 7.29
C LYS A 29 0.42 8.02 8.16
N ALA A 30 0.80 6.86 7.64
CA ALA A 30 1.65 5.91 8.36
C ALA A 30 3.02 6.52 8.68
N ASN A 31 3.67 7.15 7.69
CA ASN A 31 4.95 7.85 7.89
C ASN A 31 4.85 8.97 8.92
N LEU A 32 3.79 9.78 8.86
CA LEU A 32 3.56 10.87 9.82
C LEU A 32 3.35 10.33 11.23
N LEU A 33 2.52 9.30 11.41
CA LEU A 33 2.28 8.69 12.72
C LEU A 33 3.56 8.11 13.31
N VAL A 34 4.27 7.26 12.56
CA VAL A 34 5.52 6.65 13.03
C VAL A 34 6.59 7.71 13.28
N GLY A 35 6.69 8.72 12.40
CA GLY A 35 7.63 9.83 12.54
C GLY A 35 7.39 10.66 13.81
N LEU A 36 6.14 11.06 14.06
CA LEU A 36 5.76 11.80 15.26
C LEU A 36 5.98 10.98 16.53
N THR A 37 5.63 9.69 16.52
CA THR A 37 5.89 8.80 17.66
C THR A 37 7.38 8.64 17.92
N THR A 38 8.19 8.46 16.88
CA THR A 38 9.65 8.35 17.01
C THR A 38 10.26 9.64 17.56
N LEU A 39 9.83 10.79 17.05
CA LEU A 39 10.27 12.09 17.56
C LEU A 39 9.91 12.27 19.04
N ALA A 40 8.67 11.94 19.43
CA ALA A 40 8.24 12.00 20.81
C ALA A 40 9.06 11.09 21.72
N LEU A 41 9.44 9.89 21.26
CA LEU A 41 10.30 8.97 22.00
C LEU A 41 11.73 9.53 22.16
N ILE A 42 12.31 10.14 21.12
CA ILE A 42 13.64 10.75 21.19
C ILE A 42 13.63 11.93 22.17
N VAL A 43 12.63 12.82 22.07
CA VAL A 43 12.49 13.96 22.99
C VAL A 43 12.27 13.48 24.42
N GLY A 44 11.39 12.50 24.63
CA GLY A 44 11.16 11.90 25.95
C GLY A 44 12.41 11.25 26.53
N PHE A 45 13.18 10.53 25.71
CA PHE A 45 14.46 9.96 26.11
C PHE A 45 15.45 11.05 26.52
N TYR A 46 15.58 12.13 25.74
CA TYR A 46 16.49 13.24 26.07
C TYR A 46 16.13 13.90 27.41
N LEU A 47 14.84 14.21 27.62
CA LEU A 47 14.36 14.80 28.88
C LEU A 47 14.57 13.87 30.07
N ALA A 48 14.34 12.56 29.89
CA ALA A 48 14.59 11.58 30.94
C ALA A 48 16.09 11.43 31.25
N ALA A 49 16.95 11.46 30.21
CA ALA A 49 18.39 11.41 30.37
C ALA A 49 18.92 12.63 31.11
N GLU A 50 18.40 13.81 30.82
CA GLU A 50 18.72 15.05 31.55
C GLU A 50 18.27 14.97 33.01
N ALA A 51 17.03 14.53 33.27
CA ALA A 51 16.50 14.39 34.63
C ALA A 51 17.23 13.35 35.49
N MET A 52 17.82 12.33 34.85
CA MET A 52 18.59 11.27 35.52
C MET A 52 20.11 11.53 35.50
N GLU A 53 20.55 12.69 35.01
CA GLU A 53 21.97 13.05 34.87
C GLU A 53 22.81 11.98 34.14
N ILE A 54 22.22 11.34 33.12
CA ILE A 54 22.89 10.28 32.38
C ILE A 54 24.16 10.85 31.71
N PRO A 55 25.32 10.18 31.85
CA PRO A 55 26.55 10.60 31.21
C PRO A 55 26.37 10.79 29.70
N PHE A 56 26.88 11.92 29.18
CA PHE A 56 26.77 12.28 27.76
C PHE A 56 27.23 11.16 26.81
N GLY A 57 28.29 10.42 27.16
CA GLY A 57 28.78 9.30 26.37
C GLY A 57 27.75 8.17 26.17
N ILE A 58 26.88 7.94 27.16
CA ILE A 58 25.80 6.94 27.06
C ILE A 58 24.71 7.46 26.13
N VAL A 59 24.29 8.72 26.28
CA VAL A 59 23.29 9.36 25.42
C VAL A 59 23.73 9.29 23.95
N VAL A 60 24.98 9.65 23.66
CA VAL A 60 25.54 9.58 22.30
C VAL A 60 25.58 8.15 21.78
N SER A 61 25.98 7.18 22.60
CA SER A 61 26.03 5.77 22.21
C SER A 61 24.64 5.24 21.82
N VAL A 62 23.61 5.59 22.58
CA VAL A 62 22.21 5.24 22.28
C VAL A 62 21.75 5.90 20.97
N LEU A 63 22.06 7.18 20.76
CA LEU A 63 21.70 7.87 19.51
C LEU A 63 22.40 7.29 18.28
N LEU A 64 23.69 6.92 18.40
CA LEU A 64 24.42 6.25 17.33
C LEU A 64 23.84 4.87 17.02
N PHE A 65 23.47 4.11 18.06
CA PHE A 65 22.77 2.83 17.89
C PHE A 65 21.42 3.00 17.19
N LEU A 66 20.65 4.02 17.57
CA LEU A 66 19.40 4.38 16.91
C LEU A 66 19.62 4.89 15.48
N MET A 67 20.74 5.51 15.14
CA MET A 67 21.05 5.86 13.75
C MET A 67 21.32 4.62 12.89
N LEU A 68 21.95 3.59 13.47
CA LEU A 68 22.27 2.35 12.77
C LEU A 68 21.01 1.48 12.56
N LEU A 69 20.20 1.29 13.61
CA LEU A 69 19.01 0.43 13.56
C LEU A 69 17.71 1.19 13.28
N GLY A 70 17.72 2.51 13.38
CA GLY A 70 16.54 3.35 13.18
C GLY A 70 15.93 3.19 11.79
N PRO A 71 16.70 3.27 10.69
CA PRO A 71 16.14 3.10 9.35
C PRO A 71 15.42 1.76 9.14
N PRO A 72 15.99 0.57 9.43
CA PRO A 72 15.27 -0.70 9.27
C PRO A 72 14.10 -0.84 10.25
N LEU A 73 14.20 -0.34 11.48
CA LEU A 73 13.07 -0.37 12.42
C LEU A 73 11.93 0.55 11.97
N TYR A 74 12.25 1.73 11.45
CA TYR A 74 11.28 2.69 10.94
C TYR A 74 10.50 2.11 9.77
N THR A 75 11.17 1.48 8.80
CA THR A 75 10.49 0.86 7.65
C THR A 75 9.55 -0.27 8.09
N LEU A 76 9.97 -1.11 9.03
CA LEU A 76 9.13 -2.17 9.61
C LEU A 76 7.90 -1.61 10.34
N LEU A 77 8.07 -0.55 11.12
CA LEU A 77 6.98 0.12 11.83
C LEU A 77 5.98 0.72 10.85
N VAL A 78 6.46 1.44 9.83
CA VAL A 78 5.60 1.99 8.77
C VAL A 78 4.83 0.89 8.06
N HIS A 79 5.50 -0.20 7.70
CA HIS A 79 4.86 -1.34 7.04
C HIS A 79 3.74 -1.94 7.91
N SER A 80 4.02 -2.14 9.20
CA SER A 80 3.07 -2.69 10.18
C SER A 80 1.85 -1.79 10.39
N VAL A 81 2.04 -0.47 10.42
CA VAL A 81 0.96 0.52 10.60
C VAL A 81 0.15 0.71 9.31
N ARG A 82 0.77 0.56 8.14
CA ARG A 82 0.14 0.79 6.84
C ARG A 82 -1.02 -0.17 6.58
N GLY A 83 -0.88 -1.46 6.89
CA GLY A 83 -1.90 -2.48 6.64
C GLY A 83 -3.25 -2.18 7.32
N PRO A 84 -3.28 -1.97 8.64
CA PRO A 84 -4.50 -1.59 9.35
C PRO A 84 -5.12 -0.28 8.86
N LEU A 85 -4.29 0.73 8.55
CA LEU A 85 -4.78 2.00 8.01
C LEU A 85 -5.40 1.84 6.62
N TRP A 86 -4.81 1.00 5.77
CA TRP A 86 -5.34 0.66 4.46
C TRP A 86 -6.70 -0.02 4.57
N ARG A 87 -6.78 -1.09 5.36
CA ARG A 87 -8.03 -1.84 5.56
C ARG A 87 -9.15 -0.92 6.06
N ARG A 88 -8.86 -0.02 7.00
CA ARG A 88 -9.83 0.99 7.48
C ARG A 88 -10.25 1.98 6.39
N ALA A 89 -9.30 2.45 5.59
CA ALA A 89 -9.55 3.42 4.53
C ALA A 89 -10.43 2.85 3.40
N VAL A 90 -10.27 1.56 3.07
CA VAL A 90 -10.99 0.91 1.98
C VAL A 90 -12.27 0.23 2.48
N ALA A 91 -12.44 -0.04 3.77
CA ALA A 91 -13.61 -0.71 4.35
C ALA A 91 -14.96 -0.20 3.81
N GLY A 92 -15.15 1.13 3.72
CA GLY A 92 -16.38 1.74 3.20
C GLY A 92 -16.62 1.53 1.70
N ARG A 93 -15.58 1.21 0.92
CA ARG A 93 -15.64 1.00 -0.54
C ARG A 93 -15.71 -0.47 -0.92
N ILE A 94 -15.19 -1.37 -0.09
CA ILE A 94 -15.06 -2.80 -0.40
C ILE A 94 -16.40 -3.44 -0.77
N ARG A 95 -17.50 -3.08 -0.10
CA ARG A 95 -18.82 -3.62 -0.45
C ARG A 95 -19.22 -3.28 -1.88
N ARG A 96 -19.00 -2.03 -2.31
CA ARG A 96 -19.28 -1.58 -3.68
C ARG A 96 -18.34 -2.24 -4.68
N LEU A 97 -17.05 -2.30 -4.38
CA LEU A 97 -16.03 -2.87 -5.28
C LEU A 97 -16.25 -4.37 -5.53
N ARG A 98 -16.60 -5.14 -4.49
CA ARG A 98 -16.93 -6.57 -4.63
C ARG A 98 -18.20 -6.79 -5.45
N ALA A 99 -19.21 -5.94 -5.27
CA ALA A 99 -20.50 -6.10 -5.96
C ALA A 99 -20.40 -5.94 -7.48
N ILE A 100 -19.35 -5.27 -7.96
CA ILE A 100 -19.12 -5.00 -9.39
C ILE A 100 -17.96 -5.82 -9.97
N GLY A 101 -17.39 -6.77 -9.21
CA GLY A 101 -16.29 -7.60 -9.68
C GLY A 101 -15.01 -6.82 -9.97
N PHE A 102 -14.74 -5.73 -9.24
CA PHE A 102 -13.68 -4.79 -9.61
C PHE A 102 -12.29 -5.45 -9.62
N LEU A 103 -12.00 -6.33 -8.66
CA LEU A 103 -10.68 -6.94 -8.55
C LEU A 103 -10.37 -7.81 -9.76
N THR A 104 -11.33 -8.61 -10.21
CA THR A 104 -11.22 -9.45 -11.42
C THR A 104 -10.96 -8.59 -12.65
N SER A 105 -11.82 -7.61 -12.92
CA SER A 105 -11.65 -6.71 -14.07
C SER A 105 -10.31 -5.96 -14.03
N TYR A 106 -9.89 -5.53 -12.84
CA TYR A 106 -8.63 -4.83 -12.68
C TYR A 106 -7.43 -5.74 -12.93
N VAL A 107 -7.42 -6.96 -12.39
CA VAL A 107 -6.33 -7.91 -12.60
C VAL A 107 -6.24 -8.35 -14.06
N ASP A 108 -7.37 -8.53 -14.73
CA ASP A 108 -7.40 -8.84 -16.16
C ASP A 108 -6.72 -7.72 -16.99
N THR A 109 -6.83 -6.45 -16.56
CA THR A 109 -6.12 -5.33 -17.22
C THR A 109 -4.61 -5.30 -16.96
N LEU A 110 -4.11 -5.93 -15.88
CA LEU A 110 -2.67 -5.96 -15.55
C LEU A 110 -1.90 -7.02 -16.36
N GLY A 111 -2.59 -8.03 -16.89
CA GLY A 111 -2.01 -9.12 -17.66
C GLY A 111 -1.26 -10.16 -16.83
N GLU A 112 -1.33 -11.42 -17.25
CA GLU A 112 -0.80 -12.58 -16.50
C GLU A 112 0.71 -12.53 -16.24
N GLN A 113 1.49 -11.97 -17.17
CA GLN A 113 2.94 -11.85 -17.04
C GLN A 113 3.36 -11.00 -15.83
N THR A 114 2.53 -10.02 -15.48
CA THR A 114 2.79 -9.11 -14.37
C THR A 114 2.54 -9.80 -13.03
N LEU A 115 1.51 -10.65 -12.97
CA LEU A 115 1.15 -11.44 -11.79
C LEU A 115 2.15 -12.57 -11.53
N ALA A 116 2.72 -13.17 -12.59
CA ALA A 116 3.69 -14.25 -12.47
C ALA A 116 4.98 -13.84 -11.74
N ARG A 117 5.26 -12.54 -11.60
CA ARG A 117 6.42 -12.00 -10.89
C ARG A 117 6.19 -11.80 -9.39
N LEU A 118 4.95 -11.99 -8.92
CA LEU A 118 4.65 -11.89 -7.50
C LEU A 118 5.30 -13.05 -6.72
N PRO A 119 5.80 -12.79 -5.50
CA PRO A 119 6.15 -13.85 -4.56
C PRO A 119 4.95 -14.76 -4.26
N ASP A 120 5.21 -16.00 -3.83
CA ASP A 120 4.17 -17.02 -3.67
C ASP A 120 3.06 -16.62 -2.70
N GLU A 121 3.39 -16.05 -1.55
CA GLU A 121 2.41 -15.65 -0.52
C GLU A 121 1.42 -14.56 -0.99
N PRO A 122 1.86 -13.39 -1.52
CA PRO A 122 0.96 -12.39 -2.06
C PRO A 122 0.19 -12.89 -3.29
N ARG A 123 0.81 -13.75 -4.11
CA ARG A 123 0.11 -14.38 -5.23
C ARG A 123 -1.05 -15.26 -4.76
N GLN A 124 -0.82 -16.14 -3.79
CA GLN A 124 -1.89 -16.97 -3.20
C GLN A 124 -3.02 -16.13 -2.59
N THR A 125 -2.67 -15.02 -1.94
CA THR A 125 -3.65 -14.09 -1.36
C THR A 125 -4.54 -13.47 -2.45
N LEU A 126 -3.92 -13.03 -3.55
CA LEU A 126 -4.62 -12.48 -4.70
C LEU A 126 -5.50 -13.53 -5.39
N ASP A 127 -4.94 -14.71 -5.66
CA ASP A 127 -5.64 -15.82 -6.34
C ASP A 127 -6.87 -16.27 -5.55
N ARG A 128 -6.76 -16.42 -4.22
CA ARG A 128 -7.91 -16.76 -3.37
C ARG A 128 -9.02 -15.72 -3.41
N ALA A 129 -8.66 -14.43 -3.46
CA ALA A 129 -9.65 -13.35 -3.54
C ALA A 129 -10.35 -13.32 -4.90
N LEU A 130 -9.60 -13.55 -5.99
CA LEU A 130 -10.11 -13.63 -7.36
C LEU A 130 -11.02 -14.83 -7.56
N GLU A 131 -10.63 -16.01 -7.07
CA GLU A 131 -11.44 -17.22 -7.15
C GLU A 131 -12.80 -17.02 -6.47
N GLN A 132 -12.79 -16.47 -5.24
CA GLN A 132 -14.04 -16.19 -4.53
C GLN A 132 -14.92 -15.18 -5.27
N GLU A 133 -14.34 -14.11 -5.83
CA GLU A 133 -15.11 -13.12 -6.59
C GLU A 133 -15.69 -13.72 -7.89
N ARG A 134 -14.93 -14.56 -8.61
CA ARG A 134 -15.37 -15.24 -9.84
C ARG A 134 -16.52 -16.23 -9.60
N GLU A 135 -16.55 -16.86 -8.44
CA GLU A 135 -17.64 -17.74 -8.02
C GLU A 135 -18.87 -16.97 -7.49
N GLY A 136 -18.83 -15.63 -7.50
CA GLY A 136 -19.89 -14.78 -6.95
C GLY A 136 -19.95 -14.80 -5.42
N ARG A 137 -18.93 -15.34 -4.74
CA ARG A 137 -18.80 -15.28 -3.28
C ARG A 137 -18.22 -13.92 -2.88
N LEU A 138 -18.63 -13.43 -1.71
CA LEU A 138 -18.09 -12.17 -1.17
C LEU A 138 -16.86 -12.48 -0.31
N PRO A 139 -15.62 -12.27 -0.82
CA PRO A 139 -14.43 -12.52 -0.03
C PRO A 139 -14.42 -11.68 1.26
N PRO A 140 -13.85 -12.18 2.36
CA PRO A 140 -13.72 -11.42 3.59
C PRO A 140 -13.08 -10.05 3.33
N THR A 141 -13.54 -9.02 4.04
CA THR A 141 -13.11 -7.63 3.80
C THR A 141 -11.59 -7.47 3.88
N HIS A 142 -10.93 -8.14 4.81
CA HIS A 142 -9.47 -8.09 4.95
C HIS A 142 -8.78 -8.72 3.74
N LEU A 143 -9.23 -9.90 3.30
CA LEU A 143 -8.68 -10.63 2.16
C LEU A 143 -8.79 -9.79 0.88
N TYR A 144 -9.96 -9.21 0.64
CA TYR A 144 -10.19 -8.36 -0.53
C TYR A 144 -9.37 -7.07 -0.48
N ALA A 145 -9.23 -6.44 0.69
CA ALA A 145 -8.40 -5.26 0.86
C ALA A 145 -6.93 -5.56 0.56
N ASP A 146 -6.43 -6.70 1.05
CA ASP A 146 -5.04 -7.11 0.88
C ASP A 146 -4.77 -7.47 -0.59
N ALA A 147 -5.67 -8.21 -1.25
CA ALA A 147 -5.59 -8.51 -2.68
C ALA A 147 -5.60 -7.24 -3.55
N LEU A 148 -6.47 -6.28 -3.23
CA LEU A 148 -6.52 -4.99 -3.91
C LEU A 148 -5.21 -4.20 -3.74
N PHE A 149 -4.63 -4.25 -2.56
CA PHE A 149 -3.34 -3.62 -2.29
C PHE A 149 -2.21 -4.23 -3.11
N ILE A 150 -2.17 -5.56 -3.20
CA ILE A 150 -1.19 -6.30 -3.99
C ILE A 150 -1.31 -5.92 -5.47
N ALA A 151 -2.53 -5.92 -6.02
CA ALA A 151 -2.77 -5.54 -7.40
C ALA A 151 -2.29 -4.10 -7.70
N LEU A 152 -2.58 -3.14 -6.80
CA LEU A 152 -2.12 -1.75 -6.94
C LEU A 152 -0.59 -1.62 -6.84
N ALA A 153 0.06 -2.43 -6.00
CA ALA A 153 1.51 -2.41 -5.84
C ALA A 153 2.22 -2.92 -7.11
N VAL A 154 1.73 -4.03 -7.67
CA VAL A 154 2.21 -4.62 -8.93
C VAL A 154 2.09 -3.64 -10.08
N ASP A 155 0.95 -2.96 -10.15
CA ASP A 155 0.67 -1.97 -11.17
C ASP A 155 1.58 -0.73 -11.08
N ALA A 156 1.81 -0.23 -9.87
CA ALA A 156 2.73 0.88 -9.63
C ALA A 156 4.17 0.51 -10.02
N GLU A 157 4.61 -0.71 -9.71
CA GLU A 157 5.92 -1.22 -10.09
C GLU A 157 6.07 -1.36 -11.61
N THR A 158 5.05 -1.88 -12.28
CA THR A 158 5.01 -2.02 -13.74
C THR A 158 5.05 -0.66 -14.43
N SER A 159 4.26 0.29 -13.93
CA SER A 159 4.22 1.67 -14.41
C SER A 159 5.56 2.40 -14.21
N ALA A 160 6.33 2.07 -13.17
CA ALA A 160 7.63 2.67 -12.89
C ALA A 160 8.75 2.15 -13.83
N ARG A 161 8.60 0.93 -14.36
CA ARG A 161 9.55 0.30 -15.29
C ARG A 161 9.36 0.73 -16.75
N LEU A 162 8.22 1.32 -17.11
CA LEU A 162 7.96 1.82 -18.46
C LEU A 162 8.73 3.14 -18.74
N PRO A 163 9.51 3.24 -19.84
CA PRO A 163 10.26 4.44 -20.16
C PRO A 163 9.34 5.64 -20.44
N ARG A 164 9.70 6.81 -19.89
CA ARG A 164 8.93 8.08 -19.93
C ARG A 164 8.41 8.49 -21.32
N ARG A 165 9.04 8.04 -22.41
CA ARG A 165 8.63 8.36 -23.80
C ARG A 165 7.30 7.73 -24.22
N GLN A 166 6.85 6.63 -23.61
CA GLN A 166 5.55 6.02 -23.95
C GLN A 166 4.36 6.70 -23.27
N ARG A 167 4.55 7.47 -22.19
CA ARG A 167 3.45 8.17 -21.50
C ARG A 167 2.94 9.40 -22.26
N GLN A 168 3.61 9.81 -23.33
CA GLN A 168 3.30 11.01 -24.10
C GLN A 168 2.73 10.71 -25.50
N GLY A 169 2.59 9.43 -25.87
CA GLY A 169 2.14 9.00 -27.20
C GLY A 169 0.63 8.82 -27.38
N ASP A 170 -0.16 8.75 -26.30
CA ASP A 170 -1.61 8.47 -26.34
C ASP A 170 -2.50 9.73 -26.31
N HIS A 171 -1.96 10.88 -26.72
CA HIS A 171 -2.72 12.14 -26.88
C HIS A 171 -2.67 12.67 -28.32
N SER A 172 -2.50 11.79 -29.30
CA SER A 172 -2.60 12.14 -30.73
C SER A 172 -3.77 11.41 -31.38
#